data_AF-A0A830FKC6-F1
#
_entry.id   AF-A0A830FKC6-F1
#
_cell.length_a   1.000
_cell.length_b   1.000
_cell.length_c   1.000
_cell.angle_alpha   90.00
_cell.angle_beta   90.00
_cell.angle_gamma   90.00
#
_symmetry.space_group_name_H-M   'P 1'
#
loop_
_entity.id
_entity.type
_entity.pdbx_description
1 polymer ?
#
loop_
_entity_poly.entity_id
_entity_poly.type
_entity_poly.pdbx_seq_one_letter_code
_entity_poly.pdbx_strand_id
1 'polypeptide(L)'
;MQFKFDSVKRDRLLSRFVITGVLGLVAFSFILDRQYPAHFAGFYSEAAETILENEFVYPQRIPNYTSGGTPFGYPPIALYLLAALKYTLPVSWLQISLYLPVIIYLAVGSALVYLSQQELDSELLVTGAVVIAVTHPRYH
;
A
#
# COMPACT_ATOMS: atom_id res chain seq x y z
N MET A 1 0.03 4.83 -47.48
CA MET A 1 -0.74 4.02 -46.51
C MET A 1 0.26 3.31 -45.61
N GLN A 2 0.79 4.00 -44.59
CA GLN A 2 1.93 3.53 -43.79
C GLN A 2 1.83 4.11 -42.37
N PHE A 3 2.20 3.31 -41.37
CA PHE A 3 2.48 3.68 -39.96
C PHE A 3 1.35 4.14 -39.03
N LYS A 4 0.23 3.41 -38.92
CA LYS A 4 -0.71 3.60 -37.79
C LYS A 4 -0.66 2.49 -36.72
N PHE A 5 -0.04 1.35 -37.02
CA PHE A 5 0.06 0.23 -36.07
C PHE A 5 1.22 0.35 -35.06
N ASP A 6 2.32 1.02 -35.42
CA ASP A 6 3.47 1.20 -34.52
C ASP A 6 3.27 2.32 -33.50
N SER A 7 2.53 3.37 -33.84
CA SER A 7 2.27 4.48 -32.91
C SER A 7 1.42 4.02 -31.73
N VAL A 8 0.35 3.25 -31.97
CA VAL A 8 -0.55 2.77 -30.90
C VAL A 8 0.17 1.83 -29.93
N LYS A 9 1.03 0.92 -30.43
CA LYS A 9 1.85 0.07 -29.57
C LYS A 9 2.88 0.87 -28.78
N ARG A 10 3.52 1.87 -29.41
CA ARG A 10 4.48 2.76 -28.77
C ARG A 10 3.84 3.59 -27.66
N ASP A 11 2.66 4.17 -27.90
CA ASP A 11 1.95 5.01 -26.94
C ASP A 11 1.50 4.20 -25.72
N ARG A 12 1.08 2.94 -25.93
CA ARG A 12 0.82 1.96 -24.86
C ARG A 12 2.04 1.58 -24.04
N LEU A 13 3.20 1.43 -24.69
CA LEU A 13 4.44 1.13 -23.98
C LEU A 13 4.88 2.34 -23.15
N LEU A 14 4.83 3.54 -23.73
CA LEU A 14 5.16 4.79 -23.05
C LEU A 14 4.25 5.04 -21.84
N SER A 15 2.92 4.83 -21.96
CA SER A 15 2.00 4.99 -20.83
C SER A 15 2.38 4.08 -19.65
N ARG A 16 2.69 2.80 -19.92
CA ARG A 16 3.13 1.82 -18.92
C ARG A 16 4.44 2.21 -18.25
N PHE A 17 5.41 2.71 -19.01
CA PHE A 17 6.67 3.18 -18.47
C PHE A 17 6.49 4.40 -17.57
N VAL A 18 5.65 5.36 -17.98
CA VAL A 18 5.35 6.57 -17.18
C VAL A 18 4.65 6.18 -15.88
N ILE A 19 3.61 5.35 -15.95
CA ILE A 19 2.87 4.88 -14.78
C ILE A 19 3.80 4.14 -13.81
N THR A 20 4.58 3.18 -14.31
CA THR A 20 5.52 2.40 -13.48
C THR A 20 6.60 3.30 -12.87
N GLY A 21 7.11 4.26 -13.64
CA GLY A 21 8.10 5.23 -13.18
C GLY A 21 7.56 6.13 -12.07
N VAL A 22 6.34 6.65 -12.21
CA VAL A 22 5.71 7.51 -11.18
C VAL A 22 5.38 6.69 -9.93
N LEU A 23 4.82 5.49 -10.08
CA LEU A 23 4.57 4.58 -8.94
C LEU A 23 5.86 4.24 -8.20
N GLY A 24 6.92 3.93 -8.94
CA GLY A 24 8.25 3.65 -8.38
C GLY A 24 8.85 4.85 -7.67
N LEU A 25 8.70 6.05 -8.23
CA LEU A 25 9.22 7.28 -7.62
C LEU A 25 8.48 7.62 -6.31
N VAL A 26 7.16 7.50 -6.28
CA VAL A 26 6.37 7.73 -5.05
C VAL A 26 6.65 6.66 -3.99
N ALA A 27 6.77 5.40 -4.40
CA ALA A 27 7.19 4.32 -3.52
C ALA A 27 8.58 4.59 -2.92
N PHE A 28 9.53 5.02 -3.76
CA PHE A 28 10.90 5.32 -3.35
C PHE A 28 10.98 6.55 -2.43
N SER A 29 10.23 7.61 -2.72
CA SER A 29 10.17 8.79 -1.85
C SER A 29 9.59 8.46 -0.47
N PHE A 30 8.67 7.51 -0.40
CA PHE A 30 8.10 7.04 0.87
C PHE A 30 9.14 6.37 1.78
N ILE A 31 10.15 5.72 1.18
CA ILE A 31 11.23 5.03 1.91
C ILE A 31 12.35 6.00 2.27
N LEU A 32 12.73 6.91 1.36
CA LEU A 32 13.86 7.81 1.58
C LEU A 32 13.66 8.82 2.72
N ASP A 33 12.44 9.29 2.93
CA ASP A 33 12.16 10.40 3.86
C ASP A 33 11.78 9.92 5.27
N ARG A 34 11.62 8.60 5.49
CA ARG A 34 11.08 8.07 6.74
C ARG A 34 12.10 7.21 7.49
N GLN A 35 12.89 7.85 8.36
CA GLN A 35 13.69 7.15 9.38
C GLN A 35 12.82 6.52 10.49
N TYR A 36 11.53 6.84 10.52
CA TYR A 36 10.56 6.32 11.48
C TYR A 36 9.30 5.84 10.74
N PRO A 37 8.70 4.72 11.18
CA PRO A 37 7.54 4.15 10.51
C PRO A 37 6.40 5.17 10.43
N ALA A 38 5.71 5.18 9.28
CA ALA A 38 4.59 6.08 9.04
C ALA A 38 3.51 5.92 10.13
N HIS A 39 2.83 7.02 10.43
CA HIS A 39 1.86 7.21 11.52
C HIS A 39 1.04 5.96 11.88
N PHE A 40 0.81 5.77 13.18
CA PHE A 40 0.02 4.69 13.80
C PHE A 40 0.63 3.28 13.77
N ALA A 41 1.73 3.02 13.05
CA ALA A 41 2.34 1.69 12.97
C ALA A 41 2.54 1.00 14.32
N GLY A 42 2.90 1.77 15.37
CA GLY A 42 3.08 1.23 16.72
C GLY A 42 1.83 0.55 17.30
N PHE A 43 0.62 1.05 17.01
CA PHE A 43 -0.60 0.43 17.55
C PHE A 43 -0.92 -0.84 16.77
N TYR A 44 -0.81 -0.76 15.44
CA TYR A 44 -1.05 -1.90 14.58
C TYR A 44 -0.07 -3.04 14.87
N SER A 45 1.22 -2.75 15.11
CA SER A 45 2.21 -3.77 15.49
C SER A 45 1.92 -4.36 16.87
N GLU A 46 1.59 -3.53 17.86
CA GLU A 46 1.28 -4.01 19.22
C GLU A 46 0.02 -4.90 19.23
N ALA A 47 -1.02 -4.46 18.51
CA ALA A 47 -2.26 -5.23 18.39
C ALA A 47 -2.05 -6.53 17.63
N ALA A 48 -1.24 -6.54 16.57
CA ALA A 48 -0.90 -7.75 15.83
C ALA A 48 -0.03 -8.71 16.66
N GLU A 49 0.94 -8.21 17.43
CA GLU A 49 1.72 -9.01 18.37
C GLU A 49 0.81 -9.62 19.45
N THR A 50 -0.11 -8.84 20.01
CA THR A 50 -1.09 -9.34 20.99
C THR A 50 -1.96 -10.46 20.40
N ILE A 51 -2.37 -10.34 19.12
CA ILE A 51 -3.11 -11.41 18.42
C ILE A 51 -2.25 -12.67 18.28
N LEU A 52 -0.96 -12.52 17.95
CA LEU A 52 -0.04 -13.65 17.82
C LEU A 52 0.23 -14.36 19.14
N GLU A 53 0.49 -13.60 20.20
CA GLU A 53 0.71 -14.13 21.55
C GLU A 53 -0.53 -14.85 22.10
N ASN A 54 -1.73 -14.44 21.69
CA ASN A 54 -3.00 -15.09 22.02
C ASN A 54 -3.42 -16.15 20.99
N GLU A 55 -2.51 -16.68 20.16
CA GLU A 55 -2.80 -17.75 19.18
C GLU A 55 -3.97 -17.42 18.23
N PHE A 56 -4.05 -16.17 17.77
CA PHE A 56 -5.13 -15.64 16.93
C PHE A 56 -6.51 -15.56 17.61
N VAL A 57 -6.60 -15.73 18.93
CA VAL A 57 -7.83 -15.44 19.69
C VAL A 57 -8.07 -13.93 19.73
N TYR A 58 -9.35 -13.53 19.61
CA TYR A 58 -9.74 -12.12 19.63
C TYR A 58 -9.35 -11.46 20.96
N PRO A 59 -8.46 -10.44 20.95
CA PRO A 59 -8.04 -9.78 22.17
C PRO A 59 -9.11 -8.79 22.65
N GLN A 60 -9.39 -8.78 23.94
CA GLN A 60 -10.30 -7.78 24.52
C GLN A 60 -9.64 -6.41 24.67
N ARG A 61 -8.31 -6.39 24.89
CA ARG A 61 -7.52 -5.19 25.13
C ARG A 61 -6.15 -5.32 24.50
N ILE A 62 -5.62 -4.19 24.05
CA ILE A 62 -4.25 -4.02 23.58
C ILE A 62 -3.44 -3.33 24.69
N PRO A 63 -2.34 -3.92 25.18
CA PRO A 63 -1.54 -3.37 26.28
C PRO A 63 -0.77 -2.11 25.86
N ASN A 64 -0.04 -1.50 26.79
CA ASN A 64 0.99 -0.46 26.55
C ASN A 64 0.52 0.91 26.01
N TYR A 65 -0.76 1.11 25.72
CA TYR A 65 -1.32 2.41 25.29
C TYR A 65 -1.98 3.23 26.41
N THR A 66 -2.46 2.57 27.47
CA THR A 66 -2.99 3.18 28.69
C THR A 66 -2.66 2.31 29.90
N SER A 67 -2.87 2.83 31.12
CA SER A 67 -2.63 2.07 32.37
C SER A 67 -3.43 0.77 32.48
N GLY A 68 -4.51 0.61 31.73
CA GLY A 68 -5.30 -0.63 31.64
C GLY A 68 -5.33 -1.25 30.25
N GLY A 69 -4.55 -0.75 29.29
CA GLY A 69 -4.68 -1.08 27.88
C GLY A 69 -5.90 -0.45 27.19
N THR A 70 -5.89 -0.45 25.86
CA THR A 70 -6.96 0.11 25.03
C THR A 70 -7.92 -1.00 24.60
N PRO A 71 -9.24 -0.84 24.74
CA PRO A 71 -10.20 -1.81 24.23
C PRO A 71 -10.01 -2.05 22.73
N PHE A 72 -10.14 -3.31 22.30
CA PHE A 72 -10.06 -3.62 20.88
C PHE A 72 -11.33 -3.14 20.16
N GLY A 73 -11.21 -2.04 19.41
CA GLY A 73 -12.33 -1.42 18.69
C GLY A 73 -12.08 -1.19 17.19
N TYR A 74 -10.92 -1.59 16.67
CA TYR A 74 -10.58 -1.41 15.26
C TYR A 74 -11.08 -2.58 14.40
N PRO A 75 -11.31 -2.37 13.10
CA PRO A 75 -11.64 -3.45 12.19
C PRO A 75 -10.59 -4.58 12.25
N PRO A 76 -10.99 -5.82 12.60
CA PRO A 76 -10.03 -6.87 12.96
C PRO A 76 -9.21 -7.35 11.76
N ILE A 77 -9.78 -7.31 10.55
CA ILE A 77 -9.17 -7.93 9.36
C ILE A 77 -7.73 -7.44 9.12
N ALA A 78 -7.49 -6.13 9.17
CA ALA A 78 -6.16 -5.58 8.93
C ALA A 78 -5.13 -6.05 9.98
N LEU A 79 -5.56 -6.18 11.24
CA LEU A 79 -4.71 -6.59 12.36
C LEU A 79 -4.38 -8.08 12.30
N TYR A 80 -5.35 -8.91 11.91
CA TYR A 80 -5.15 -10.34 11.71
C TYR A 80 -4.28 -10.65 10.49
N LEU A 81 -4.45 -9.91 9.40
CA LEU A 81 -3.57 -10.03 8.22
C LEU A 81 -2.12 -9.65 8.58
N LEU A 82 -1.96 -8.59 9.38
CA LEU A 82 -0.65 -8.16 9.87
C LEU A 82 0.00 -9.19 10.79
N ALA A 83 -0.77 -9.79 11.70
CA ALA A 83 -0.36 -10.92 12.53
C ALA A 83 0.08 -12.12 11.67
N ALA A 84 -0.76 -12.54 10.72
CA ALA A 84 -0.47 -13.64 9.80
C ALA A 84 0.80 -13.37 8.95
N LEU A 85 1.01 -12.14 8.51
CA LEU A 85 2.21 -11.73 7.78
C LEU A 85 3.46 -11.90 8.65
N LYS A 86 3.41 -11.45 9.91
CA LYS A 86 4.52 -11.58 10.86
C LYS A 86 4.78 -13.03 11.27
N TYR A 87 3.73 -13.86 11.35
CA TYR A 87 3.85 -15.30 11.62
C TYR A 87 4.51 -16.06 10.47
N THR A 88 4.18 -15.70 9.22
CA THR A 88 4.66 -16.42 8.03
C THR A 88 6.01 -15.94 7.50
N LEU A 89 6.38 -14.67 7.75
CA LEU A 89 7.62 -14.09 7.23
C LEU A 89 8.62 -13.77 8.36
N PRO A 90 9.91 -14.10 8.19
CA PRO A 90 10.97 -13.77 9.15
C PRO A 90 11.41 -12.29 9.01
N VAL A 91 10.46 -11.37 9.16
CA VAL A 91 10.68 -9.92 9.06
C VAL A 91 10.40 -9.22 10.39
N SER A 92 11.07 -8.09 10.62
CA SER A 92 10.86 -7.26 11.80
C SER A 92 9.66 -6.33 11.64
N TRP A 93 9.10 -5.85 12.76
CA TRP A 93 8.01 -4.85 12.74
C TRP A 93 8.42 -3.56 12.03
N LEU A 94 9.70 -3.18 12.15
CA LEU A 94 10.26 -2.05 11.42
C LEU A 94 10.19 -2.27 9.91
N GLN A 95 10.62 -3.45 9.44
CA GLN A 95 10.56 -3.79 8.02
C GLN A 95 9.11 -3.81 7.51
N ILE A 96 8.19 -4.41 8.26
CA ILE A 96 6.78 -4.42 7.88
C ILE A 96 6.25 -2.98 7.77
N SER A 97 6.54 -2.14 8.75
CA SER A 97 6.04 -0.76 8.78
C SER A 97 6.61 0.12 7.66
N LEU A 98 7.81 -0.19 7.16
CA LEU A 98 8.44 0.52 6.05
C LEU A 98 7.96 0.01 4.68
N TYR A 99 7.91 -1.32 4.50
CA TYR A 99 7.67 -1.92 3.19
C TYR A 99 6.20 -2.23 2.91
N LEU A 100 5.39 -2.55 3.93
CA LEU A 100 3.98 -2.89 3.72
C LEU A 100 3.17 -1.75 3.08
N PRO A 101 3.30 -0.47 3.50
CA PRO A 101 2.61 0.63 2.84
C PRO A 101 3.00 0.76 1.35
N VAL A 102 4.27 0.52 1.03
CA VAL A 102 4.77 0.57 -0.34
C VAL A 102 4.18 -0.57 -1.17
N ILE A 103 4.15 -1.79 -0.64
CA ILE A 103 3.55 -2.95 -1.31
C ILE A 103 2.06 -2.71 -1.57
N ILE A 104 1.32 -2.25 -0.57
CA ILE A 104 -0.11 -1.92 -0.71
C ILE A 104 -0.30 -0.86 -1.78
N TYR A 105 0.54 0.17 -1.77
CA TYR A 105 0.45 1.26 -2.74
C TYR A 105 0.70 0.78 -4.18
N LEU A 106 1.73 -0.05 -4.39
CA LEU A 106 2.01 -0.64 -5.71
C LEU A 106 0.86 -1.57 -6.16
N ALA A 107 0.31 -2.37 -5.25
CA ALA A 107 -0.81 -3.25 -5.54
C ALA A 107 -2.07 -2.47 -5.93
N VAL A 108 -2.45 -1.46 -5.14
CA VAL A 108 -3.60 -0.59 -5.42
C VAL A 108 -3.39 0.22 -6.69
N GLY A 109 -2.19 0.78 -6.89
CA GLY A 109 -1.84 1.50 -8.12
C GLY A 109 -1.97 0.61 -9.35
N SER A 110 -1.48 -0.63 -9.28
CA SER A 110 -1.60 -1.61 -10.36
C SER A 110 -3.06 -2.01 -10.62
N ALA A 111 -3.86 -2.20 -9.57
CA ALA A 111 -5.28 -2.48 -9.69
C ALA A 111 -6.04 -1.31 -10.33
N LEU A 112 -5.72 -0.06 -9.96
CA LEU A 112 -6.30 1.13 -10.57
C LEU A 112 -5.96 1.24 -12.06
N VAL A 113 -4.73 0.93 -12.45
CA VAL A 113 -4.33 0.88 -13.87
C VAL A 113 -5.17 -0.15 -14.62
N TYR A 114 -5.28 -1.36 -14.06
CA TYR A 114 -6.06 -2.45 -14.66
C TYR A 114 -7.53 -2.08 -14.82
N LEU A 115 -8.16 -1.51 -13.79
CA LEU A 115 -9.56 -1.08 -13.84
C LEU A 115 -9.76 0.09 -14.80
N SER A 116 -8.87 1.08 -14.78
CA SER A 116 -8.96 2.24 -15.68
C SER A 116 -8.88 1.84 -17.16
N GLN A 117 -8.11 0.80 -17.48
CA GLN A 117 -8.03 0.25 -18.83
C GLN A 117 -9.31 -0.44 -19.31
N GLN A 118 -10.19 -0.87 -18.39
CA GLN A 118 -11.47 -1.48 -18.75
C GLN A 118 -12.55 -0.42 -19.03
N GLU A 119 -12.48 0.69 -18.31
CA GLU A 119 -13.51 1.74 -18.35
C GLU A 119 -13.18 2.89 -19.32
N LEU A 120 -11.90 3.11 -19.63
CA LEU A 120 -11.45 4.25 -20.44
C LEU A 120 -10.86 3.80 -21.77
N ASP A 121 -11.41 4.31 -22.86
CA ASP A 121 -10.94 4.03 -24.23
C ASP A 121 -9.62 4.75 -24.59
N SER A 122 -9.22 5.75 -23.80
CA SER A 122 -8.04 6.59 -24.07
C SER A 122 -6.90 6.35 -23.08
N GLU A 123 -5.75 5.93 -23.60
CA GLU A 123 -4.50 5.75 -22.85
C GLU A 123 -4.04 7.01 -22.10
N LEU A 124 -4.30 8.19 -22.66
CA LEU A 124 -3.99 9.47 -22.01
C LEU A 124 -4.85 9.67 -20.75
N LEU A 125 -6.13 9.30 -20.81
CA LEU A 125 -7.05 9.39 -19.68
C LEU A 125 -6.68 8.39 -18.59
N VAL A 126 -6.32 7.15 -18.97
CA VAL A 126 -5.79 6.15 -18.04
C VAL A 126 -4.54 6.65 -17.33
N THR A 127 -3.58 7.19 -18.09
CA THR A 127 -2.33 7.72 -17.54
C THR A 127 -2.59 8.90 -16.61
N GLY A 128 -3.42 9.85 -17.04
CA GLY A 128 -3.79 11.01 -16.24
C GLY A 128 -4.48 10.63 -14.94
N ALA A 129 -5.48 9.73 -14.99
CA ALA A 129 -6.20 9.27 -13.81
C ALA A 129 -5.28 8.58 -12.79
N VAL A 130 -4.40 7.70 -13.26
CA VAL A 130 -3.46 6.98 -12.38
C VAL A 130 -2.45 7.93 -11.79
N VAL A 131 -1.83 8.80 -12.60
CA VAL A 131 -0.85 9.78 -12.09
C VAL A 131 -1.49 10.72 -11.07
N ILE A 132 -2.68 11.25 -11.34
CA ILE A 132 -3.40 12.10 -10.38
C ILE A 132 -3.71 11.32 -9.10
N ALA A 133 -4.27 10.12 -9.17
CA ALA A 133 -4.61 9.33 -7.98
C ALA A 133 -3.39 9.01 -7.11
N VAL A 134 -2.25 8.73 -7.75
CA VAL A 134 -0.99 8.36 -7.13
C VAL A 134 -0.30 9.60 -6.52
N THR A 135 -0.35 10.74 -7.21
CA THR A 135 0.33 11.99 -6.80
C THR A 135 -0.53 12.95 -5.98
N HIS A 136 -1.85 12.70 -5.86
CA HIS A 136 -2.75 13.58 -5.12
C HIS A 136 -2.19 13.80 -3.70
N PRO A 137 -1.99 15.06 -3.28
CA PRO A 137 -1.54 15.36 -1.93
C PRO A 137 -2.55 14.77 -0.93
N ARG A 138 -2.05 13.90 -0.04
CA ARG A 138 -2.85 13.33 1.04
C ARG A 138 -2.93 14.40 2.13
N TYR A 139 -4.12 14.96 2.37
CA TYR A 139 -4.33 15.93 3.44
C TYR A 139 -3.81 15.37 4.77
N HIS A 140 -2.98 16.18 5.44
CA HIS A 140 -2.37 15.90 6.75
C HIS A 140 -3.38 16.05 7.89
#